data_AF-A0A6I3GBC6-F1
#
_entry.id   AF-A0A6I3GBC6-F1
#
_cell.length_a   1.000
_cell.length_b   1.000
_cell.length_c   1.000
_cell.angle_alpha   90.00
_cell.angle_beta   90.00
_cell.angle_gamma   90.00
#
_symmetry.space_group_name_H-M   'P 1'
#
loop_
_entity.id
_entity.type
_entity.pdbx_description
1 polymer ?
#
loop_
_entity_poly.entity_id
_entity_poly.type
_entity_poly.pdbx_seq_one_letter_code
_entity_poly.pdbx_strand_id
1 'polypeptide(L)' 'MSSGIELDERDPAIHPGDDLYRHMNGRWLERSEIPADKSRYGAFTVLAEEA' A
#
# COMPACT_ATOMS: atom_id res chain seq x y z
N MET A 1 21.32 8.53 -6.10
CA MET A 1 20.03 8.11 -6.70
C MET A 1 19.22 7.46 -5.59
N SER A 2 17.98 7.90 -5.39
CA SER A 2 17.04 7.18 -4.50
C SER A 2 16.49 5.97 -5.27
N SER A 3 16.17 4.88 -4.57
CA SER A 3 15.64 3.65 -5.19
C SER A 3 14.25 3.83 -5.81
N GLY A 4 13.52 4.88 -5.43
CA GLY A 4 12.12 5.09 -5.82
C GLY A 4 11.14 4.18 -5.06
N ILE A 5 11.59 3.50 -4.01
CA ILE A 5 10.75 2.65 -3.16
C ILE A 5 10.36 3.44 -1.91
N GLU A 6 9.06 3.59 -1.69
CA GLU A 6 8.50 4.13 -0.45
C GLU A 6 8.57 3.07 0.65
N LEU A 7 9.09 3.45 1.83
CA LEU A 7 9.34 2.52 2.95
C LEU A 7 8.53 2.87 4.19
N ASP A 8 7.79 3.99 4.18
CA ASP A 8 6.98 4.42 5.33
C ASP A 8 5.79 3.49 5.58
N GLU A 9 5.32 2.82 4.53
CA GLU A 9 4.16 1.93 4.52
C GLU A 9 4.42 0.51 5.00
N ARG A 10 5.69 0.16 5.20
CA ARG A 10 6.04 -1.20 5.58
C ARG A 10 5.59 -1.53 7.00
N ASP A 11 5.16 -2.76 7.19
CA ASP A 11 4.94 -3.36 8.50
C ASP A 11 6.13 -4.26 8.87
N PRO A 12 7.01 -3.83 9.80
CA PRO A 12 8.17 -4.60 10.22
C PRO A 12 7.79 -5.82 11.09
N ALA A 13 6.54 -5.95 11.54
CA ALA A 13 6.09 -7.12 12.30
C ALA A 13 5.94 -8.37 11.40
N ILE A 14 5.83 -8.17 10.08
CA ILE A 14 5.67 -9.25 9.11
C ILE A 14 7.04 -9.54 8.49
N HIS A 15 7.51 -10.78 8.58
CA HIS A 15 8.75 -11.17 7.91
C HIS A 15 8.53 -11.17 6.38
N PRO A 16 9.40 -10.51 5.58
CA PRO A 16 9.18 -10.33 4.14
C PRO A 16 9.19 -11.64 3.34
N GLY A 17 9.87 -12.67 3.84
CA GLY A 17 9.85 -14.01 3.22
C GLY A 17 8.52 -14.75 3.39
N ASP A 18 7.71 -14.35 4.37
CA ASP A 18 6.44 -15.00 4.68
C ASP A 18 5.31 -14.33 3.89
N ASP A 19 5.33 -12.99 3.82
CA ASP A 19 4.41 -12.21 2.99
C ASP A 19 5.01 -10.85 2.63
N LEU A 20 5.63 -10.76 1.45
CA LEU A 20 6.22 -9.52 0.97
C LEU A 20 5.18 -8.42 0.73
N TYR A 21 3.97 -8.77 0.29
CA TYR A 21 2.94 -7.79 -0.02
C TYR A 21 2.45 -7.09 1.25
N ARG A 22 2.13 -7.86 2.29
CA ARG A 22 1.76 -7.30 3.59
C ARG A 22 2.94 -6.63 4.30
N HIS A 23 4.16 -7.16 4.17
CA HIS A 23 5.34 -6.49 4.69
C HIS A 23 5.51 -5.09 4.11
N MET A 24 5.36 -4.92 2.79
CA MET A 24 5.60 -3.62 2.15
C MET A 24 4.43 -2.64 2.24
N ASN A 25 3.20 -3.13 2.36
CA ASN A 25 1.99 -2.31 2.28
C ASN A 25 1.13 -2.35 3.56
N GLY A 26 1.59 -3.00 4.63
CA GLY A 26 0.77 -3.31 5.80
C GLY A 26 0.13 -2.09 6.46
N ARG A 27 0.91 -1.02 6.68
CA ARG A 27 0.37 0.22 7.28
C ARG A 27 -0.63 0.93 6.38
N TRP A 28 -0.46 0.83 5.07
CA TRP A 28 -1.42 1.36 4.10
C TRP A 28 -2.72 0.56 4.17
N LEU A 29 -2.62 -0.77 4.12
CA LEU A 29 -3.77 -1.67 4.21
C LEU A 29 -4.56 -1.50 5.52
N GLU A 30 -3.89 -1.22 6.63
CA GLU A 30 -4.55 -1.00 7.93
C GLU A 30 -5.37 0.29 7.99
N ARG A 31 -4.90 1.37 7.37
CA ARG A 31 -5.57 2.68 7.46
C ARG A 31 -6.47 3.02 6.27
N SER A 32 -6.24 2.38 5.12
CA SER A 32 -6.90 2.74 3.88
C SER A 32 -8.15 1.89 3.67
N GLU A 33 -9.30 2.52 3.87
CA GLU A 33 -10.60 1.93 3.58
C GLU A 33 -10.92 2.03 2.08
N ILE A 34 -11.71 1.09 1.55
CA ILE A 34 -12.25 1.20 0.20
C ILE A 34 -13.41 2.20 0.23
N PRO A 35 -13.36 3.31 -0.53
CA PRO A 35 -14.46 4.26 -0.60
C PRO A 35 -15.76 3.60 -1.05
N ALA A 36 -16.89 4.05 -0.50
CA ALA A 36 -18.20 3.42 -0.70
C ALA A 36 -18.68 3.37 -2.17
N ASP A 37 -18.15 4.24 -3.02
CA ASP A 37 -18.44 4.30 -4.46
C ASP A 37 -17.56 3.36 -5.29
N LYS A 38 -16.67 2.60 -4.67
CA LYS A 38 -15.65 1.79 -5.35
C LYS A 38 -15.70 0.33 -4.94
N SER A 39 -15.43 -0.55 -5.90
CA SER A 39 -15.25 -1.98 -5.68
C SER A 39 -13.81 -2.37 -5.30
N ARG A 40 -12.83 -1.49 -5.57
CA ARG A 40 -11.41 -1.66 -5.21
C ARG A 40 -10.74 -0.30 -5.04
N TYR A 41 -9.78 -0.24 -4.13
CA TYR A 41 -8.95 0.95 -3.91
C TYR A 41 -7.46 0.56 -3.79
N GLY A 42 -6.57 1.38 -4.33
CA GLY A 42 -5.13 1.13 -4.39
C GLY A 42 -4.40 2.15 -5.28
N ALA A 43 -3.09 1.98 -5.46
CA ALA A 43 -2.22 2.95 -6.14
C ALA A 43 -2.73 3.40 -7.52
N PHE A 44 -3.25 2.49 -8.35
CA PHE A 44 -3.80 2.86 -9.66
C PHE A 44 -5.09 3.68 -9.58
N THR A 45 -5.90 3.46 -8.54
CA THR A 45 -7.10 4.27 -8.32
C THR A 45 -6.70 5.67 -7.87
N VAL A 46 -5.72 5.79 -6.95
CA VAL A 46 -5.16 7.08 -6.51
C VAL A 46 -4.62 7.87 -7.70
N LEU A 47 -3.78 7.26 -8.52
CA LEU A 47 -3.24 7.91 -9.73
C LEU A 47 -4.32 8.37 -10.71
N ALA A 48 -5.42 7.62 -10.84
CA ALA A 48 -6.53 7.98 -11.72
C ALA A 48 -7.39 9.13 -11.16
N GLU A 49 -7.44 9.30 -9.83
CA GLU A 49 -8.14 10.40 -9.16
C GLU A 49 -7.31 11.69 -9.12
N GLU A 50 -5.98 11.58 -9.14
CA GLU A 50 -5.05 12.71 -9.18
C GLU A 50 -4.84 13.31 -10.59
N ALA A 51 -5.40 12.67 -11.63
CA ALA A 51 -5.32 13.09 -13.03
C ALA A 51 -6.40 14.11 -13.41
#